data_AF-A0A833FXS0-F1
#
_entry.id   AF-A0A833FXS0-F1
#
_cell.length_a   1.000
_cell.length_b   1.000
_cell.length_c   1.000
_cell.angle_alpha   90.00
_cell.angle_beta   90.00
_cell.angle_gamma   90.00
#
_symmetry.space_group_name_H-M   'P 1'
#
loop_
_entity.id
_entity.type
_entity.pdbx_description
1 polymer ?
#
loop_
_entity_poly.entity_id
_entity_poly.type
_entity_poly.pdbx_seq_one_letter_code
_entity_poly.pdbx_strand_id
1 'polypeptide(L)' 'MALDGETQKAKSQTIVVVGGGIAGITAALEAAETGFDVVLIEKSPYLG' A
#
# COMPACT_ATOMS: atom_id res chain seq x y z
N MET A 1 20.33 30.66 -9.68
CA MET A 1 21.40 29.75 -9.25
C MET A 1 21.13 29.42 -7.79
N ALA A 2 20.94 28.12 -7.52
CA ALA A 2 20.54 27.48 -6.26
C ALA A 2 19.11 27.87 -5.80
N LEU A 3 18.25 26.96 -5.33
CA LEU A 3 18.54 25.82 -4.49
C LEU A 3 17.71 24.58 -4.91
N ASP A 4 18.42 23.55 -5.40
CA ASP A 4 18.27 22.15 -5.03
C ASP A 4 16.92 21.75 -4.42
N GLY A 5 15.95 21.51 -5.31
CA GLY A 5 14.77 20.73 -4.96
C GLY A 5 15.23 19.30 -4.65
N GLU A 6 15.44 19.02 -3.36
CA GLU A 6 15.50 17.65 -2.87
C GLU A 6 14.19 16.98 -3.26
N THR A 7 14.21 16.28 -4.40
CA THR A 7 13.20 15.32 -4.77
C THR A 7 13.28 14.26 -3.68
N GLN A 8 12.46 14.41 -2.64
CA GLN A 8 12.24 13.36 -1.67
C GLN A 8 11.75 12.18 -2.49
N LYS A 9 12.67 11.27 -2.85
CA LYS A 9 12.32 9.92 -3.23
C LYS A 9 11.79 9.32 -1.94
N ALA A 10 10.52 9.62 -1.66
CA ALA A 10 9.81 9.13 -0.50
C ALA A 10 10.11 7.64 -0.46
N LYS A 11 10.71 7.21 0.65
CA LYS A 11 11.01 5.81 0.92
C LYS A 11 9.79 5.03 0.46
N SER A 12 9.92 4.19 -0.57
CA SER A 12 8.79 3.44 -1.12
C SER A 12 8.28 2.54 0.01
N GLN A 13 7.30 3.03 0.77
CA GLN A 13 6.75 2.34 1.92
C GLN A 13 5.69 1.39 1.39
N THR A 14 6.08 0.14 1.21
CA THR A 14 5.16 -0.92 0.82
C THR A 14 4.42 -1.43 2.05
N ILE A 15 3.10 -1.44 2.01
CA ILE A 15 2.23 -2.00 3.03
C ILE A 15 1.84 -3.42 2.60
N VAL A 16 2.04 -4.39 3.49
CA VAL A 16 1.59 -5.77 3.28
C VAL A 16 0.37 -6.02 4.15
N VAL A 17 -0.74 -6.39 3.51
CA VAL A 17 -1.99 -6.77 4.18
C VAL A 17 -2.17 -8.28 4.06
N VAL A 18 -2.35 -8.96 5.20
CA VAL A 18 -2.54 -10.42 5.25
C VAL A 18 -3.96 -10.74 5.67
N GLY A 19 -4.70 -11.43 4.80
CA GLY A 19 -6.11 -11.76 4.93
C GLY A 19 -6.98 -10.96 3.94
N GLY A 20 -7.67 -11.67 3.05
CA GLY A 20 -8.54 -11.16 1.99
C GLY A 20 -10.03 -11.10 2.35
N GLY A 21 -10.36 -11.08 3.64
CA GLY A 21 -11.72 -10.80 4.10
C GLY A 21 -12.08 -9.31 3.98
N ILE A 22 -13.32 -8.95 4.31
CA ILE A 22 -13.84 -7.57 4.14
C ILE A 22 -12.92 -6.50 4.78
N ALA A 23 -12.43 -6.76 5.99
CA ALA A 23 -11.56 -5.82 6.70
C ALA A 23 -10.19 -5.65 6.00
N GLY A 24 -9.61 -6.74 5.49
CA GLY A 24 -8.31 -6.70 4.83
C GLY A 24 -8.37 -6.04 3.46
N ILE A 25 -9.42 -6.30 2.69
CA ILE A 25 -9.65 -5.61 1.41
C ILE A 25 -9.85 -4.10 1.65
N THR A 26 -10.68 -3.71 2.62
CA THR A 26 -10.89 -2.29 2.94
C THR A 26 -9.58 -1.62 3.38
N ALA A 27 -8.81 -2.25 4.26
CA ALA A 27 -7.52 -1.72 4.70
C ALA A 27 -6.52 -1.57 3.53
N ALA A 28 -6.48 -2.55 2.62
CA ALA A 28 -5.63 -2.49 1.44
C ALA A 28 -6.06 -1.37 0.47
N LEU A 29 -7.37 -1.17 0.30
CA LEU A 29 -7.92 -0.12 -0.55
C LEU A 29 -7.58 1.27 0.00
N GLU A 30 -7.83 1.52 1.29
CA GLU A 30 -7.54 2.81 1.93
C GLU A 30 -6.03 3.13 1.90
N ALA A 31 -5.18 2.11 2.10
CA ALA A 31 -3.73 2.25 1.99
C ALA A 31 -3.28 2.59 0.55
N ALA A 32 -3.92 2.00 -0.46
CA ALA A 32 -3.62 2.30 -1.85
C ALA A 32 -4.09 3.71 -2.24
N GLU A 33 -5.27 4.13 -1.78
CA GLU A 33 -5.83 5.47 -2.02
C GLU A 33 -5.00 6.59 -1.39
N THR A 34 -4.28 6.29 -0.30
CA THR A 34 -3.36 7.23 0.35
C THR A 34 -1.98 7.31 -0.31
N GLY A 35 -1.75 6.55 -1.39
CA GLY A 35 -0.54 6.62 -2.22
C GLY A 35 0.58 5.66 -1.81
N PHE A 36 0.28 4.65 -1.00
CA PHE A 36 1.24 3.59 -0.68
C PHE A 36 1.17 2.45 -1.71
N ASP A 37 2.31 1.79 -1.94
CA ASP A 37 2.33 0.50 -2.64
C ASP A 37 1.77 -0.58 -1.71
N VAL A 38 0.74 -1.31 -2.13
CA VAL A 38 0.07 -2.30 -1.28
C VAL A 38 0.17 -3.70 -1.88
N VAL A 39 0.49 -4.67 -1.03
CA VAL A 39 0.47 -6.11 -1.35
C VAL A 39 -0.56 -6.78 -0.45
N LEU A 40 -1.67 -7.27 -1.03
CA LEU A 40 -2.66 -8.07 -0.33
C LEU A 40 -2.36 -9.56 -0.52
N ILE A 41 -2.27 -10.31 0.57
CA ILE A 41 -2.01 -11.75 0.59
C ILE A 41 -3.20 -12.47 1.23
N GLU A 42 -3.80 -13.40 0.50
CA GLU A 42 -4.83 -14.32 1.01
C GLU A 42 -4.34 -15.76 0.84
N LYS A 43 -4.61 -16.59 1.85
CA LYS A 43 -4.25 -18.01 1.84
C LYS A 43 -5.14 -18.81 0.88
N SER A 44 -6.41 -18.43 0.83
CA SER A 44 -7.45 -19.08 0.04
C SER A 44 -7.35 -18.66 -1.44
N PRO A 45 -7.81 -19.49 -2.38
CA PRO A 45 -7.84 -19.13 -3.81
C PRO A 45 -8.99 -18.16 -4.15
N TYR A 46 -9.64 -17.58 -3.15
CA TYR A 46 -10.76 -16.64 -3.27
C TYR A 46 -10.66 -15.55 -2.20
N LEU A 47 -11.32 -14.43 -2.46
CA LEU A 47 -11.49 -13.32 -1.51
C LEU A 47 -12.84 -13.47 -0.78
N GLY A 48 -12.93 -12.89 0.43
CA GLY A 48 -14.10 -13.03 1.31
C GLY A 48 -13.93 -14.18 2.29
#